data_AF-A0A350Q9A1-F1
#
_entry.id   AF-A0A350Q9A1-F1
#
_cell.length_a   1.000
_cell.length_b   1.000
_cell.length_c   1.000
_cell.angle_alpha   90.00
_cell.angle_beta   90.00
_cell.angle_gamma   90.00
#
_symmetry.space_group_name_H-M   'P 1'
#
loop_
_entity.id
_entity.type
_entity.pdbx_description
1 polymer ?
#
loop_
_entity_poly.entity_id
_entity_poly.type
_entity_poly.pdbx_seq_one_letter_code
_entity_poly.pdbx_strand_id
1 'polypeptide(L)'
;MEEMIIYITIGYMSLVYLLIGLGINERNAEYLLAGYNTASEDKKKKFNLTKYLIFFKSFFIKLSLFPLLSWLLLSLLIDTNQRQIVFWSFLQLTPFVFFLKKSIGTNWNIEQ
;
A
#
# COMPACT_ATOMS: atom_id res chain seq x y z
N MET A 1 7.71 7.52 -26.59
CA MET A 1 7.21 8.40 -25.51
C MET A 1 6.33 7.62 -24.54
N GLU A 2 5.37 6.83 -25.04
CA GLU A 2 4.47 6.00 -24.22
C GLU A 2 5.21 5.03 -23.29
N GLU A 3 6.19 4.26 -23.81
CA GLU A 3 6.95 3.31 -22.98
C GLU A 3 7.72 3.98 -21.84
N MET A 4 8.33 5.14 -22.11
CA MET A 4 9.02 5.94 -21.11
C MET A 4 8.05 6.39 -20.00
N ILE A 5 6.84 6.83 -20.36
CA ILE A 5 5.80 7.22 -19.40
C ILE A 5 5.41 6.03 -18.51
N ILE A 6 5.30 4.83 -19.09
CA ILE A 6 4.97 3.61 -18.34
C ILE A 6 6.05 3.29 -17.30
N TYR A 7 7.32 3.27 -17.70
CA TYR A 7 8.41 2.97 -16.76
C TYR A 7 8.57 4.03 -15.68
N ILE A 8 8.39 5.32 -16.02
CA ILE A 8 8.35 6.40 -15.03
C ILE A 8 7.18 6.20 -14.06
N THR A 9 6.00 5.84 -14.56
CA THR A 9 4.80 5.58 -13.73
C THR A 9 5.04 4.44 -12.76
N ILE A 10 5.56 3.31 -13.24
CA ILE A 10 5.90 2.14 -12.42
C ILE A 10 6.91 2.54 -11.33
N GLY A 11 8.01 3.20 -11.73
CA GLY A 11 9.05 3.63 -10.80
C GLY A 11 8.53 4.62 -9.75
N TYR A 12 7.72 5.60 -10.17
CA TYR A 12 7.10 6.58 -9.27
C TYR A 12 6.16 5.92 -8.27
N MET A 13 5.27 5.03 -8.72
CA MET A 13 4.36 4.30 -7.84
C MET A 13 5.13 3.44 -6.81
N SER A 14 6.12 2.68 -7.28
CA SER A 14 7.01 1.90 -6.43
C SER A 14 7.70 2.76 -5.37
N LEU A 15 8.24 3.91 -5.77
CA LEU A 15 8.90 4.84 -4.87
C LEU A 15 7.93 5.42 -3.83
N VAL A 16 6.76 5.88 -4.24
CA VAL A 16 5.75 6.43 -3.33
C VAL A 16 5.33 5.39 -2.28
N TYR A 17 5.06 4.14 -2.69
CA TYR A 17 4.72 3.08 -1.74
C TYR A 17 5.86 2.78 -0.77
N LEU A 18 7.10 2.76 -1.25
CA LEU A 18 8.27 2.56 -0.40
C LEU A 18 8.40 3.70 0.63
N LEU A 19 8.26 4.96 0.18
CA LEU A 19 8.34 6.13 1.06
C LEU A 19 7.23 6.13 2.11
N ILE A 20 6.01 5.70 1.78
CA ILE A 20 4.92 5.54 2.76
C ILE A 20 5.31 4.47 3.81
N GLY A 21 5.80 3.32 3.35
CA GLY A 21 6.17 2.21 4.23
C GLY A 21 7.36 2.53 5.16
N LEU A 22 8.27 3.39 4.74
CA LEU A 22 9.42 3.83 5.53
C LEU A 22 9.12 5.08 6.38
N GLY A 23 8.28 5.98 5.88
CA GLY A 23 8.06 7.32 6.44
C GLY A 23 7.07 7.35 7.61
N ILE A 24 5.97 6.60 7.56
CA ILE A 24 4.96 6.63 8.63
C ILE A 24 5.46 5.85 9.85
N ASN A 25 5.44 6.47 11.03
CA ASN A 25 5.90 5.90 12.29
C ASN A 25 5.11 6.48 13.48
N GLU A 26 5.39 6.00 14.69
CA GLU A 26 4.63 6.41 15.89
C GLU A 26 4.64 7.92 16.13
N ARG A 27 5.74 8.61 15.81
CA ARG A 27 5.90 10.05 16.05
C ARG A 27 5.09 10.93 15.10
N ASN A 28 4.70 10.40 13.93
CA ASN A 28 3.98 11.17 12.92
C ASN A 28 2.63 10.54 12.53
N ALA A 29 2.25 9.41 13.13
CA ALA A 29 0.98 8.73 12.86
C ALA A 29 -0.22 9.61 13.18
N GLU A 30 -0.12 10.50 14.18
CA GLU A 30 -1.19 11.45 14.50
C GLU A 30 -1.50 12.42 13.36
N TYR A 31 -0.55 12.66 12.46
CA TYR A 31 -0.74 13.53 11.29
C TYR A 31 -0.96 12.72 10.01
N LEU A 32 -0.18 11.66 9.80
CA LEU A 32 -0.08 10.96 8.51
C LEU A 32 -0.95 9.70 8.41
N LEU A 33 -1.35 9.10 9.54
CA LEU A 33 -2.15 7.88 9.53
C LEU A 33 -3.64 8.22 9.64
N ALA A 34 -4.31 8.25 8.48
CA ALA A 34 -5.76 8.44 8.41
C ALA A 34 -6.49 7.38 9.26
N GLY A 35 -7.60 7.78 9.88
CA GLY A 35 -8.30 6.96 10.87
C GLY A 35 -7.72 7.11 12.28
N TYR A 36 -6.40 7.05 12.46
CA TYR A 36 -5.75 7.34 13.75
C TYR A 36 -5.74 8.84 14.05
N ASN A 37 -5.38 9.68 13.07
CA ASN A 37 -5.44 11.14 13.15
C ASN A 37 -6.84 11.62 13.59
N THR A 38 -7.89 11.09 12.97
CA THR A 38 -9.29 11.48 13.22
C THR A 38 -9.95 10.76 14.41
N ALA A 39 -9.24 9.86 15.09
CA ALA A 39 -9.79 9.15 16.24
C ALA A 39 -9.85 10.06 17.49
N SER A 40 -10.85 9.85 18.34
CA SER A 40 -10.87 10.49 19.66
C SER A 40 -9.74 9.97 20.54
N GLU A 41 -9.30 10.77 21.51
CA GLU A 41 -8.23 10.40 22.45
C GLU A 41 -8.51 9.07 23.17
N ASP A 42 -9.76 8.80 23.53
CA ASP A 42 -10.15 7.53 24.16
C ASP A 42 -9.99 6.32 23.23
N LYS A 43 -10.24 6.50 21.92
CA LYS A 43 -10.00 5.44 20.92
C LYS A 43 -8.51 5.25 20.68
N LYS A 44 -7.73 6.34 20.59
CA LYS A 44 -6.27 6.28 20.43
C LYS A 44 -5.61 5.52 21.57
N LYS A 45 -6.02 5.78 22.82
CA LYS A 45 -5.49 5.07 24.02
C LYS A 45 -5.74 3.57 24.02
N LYS A 46 -6.83 3.12 23.38
CA LYS A 46 -7.18 1.69 23.28
C LYS A 46 -6.54 1.01 22.07
N PHE A 47 -6.08 1.78 21.09
CA PHE A 47 -5.51 1.30 19.84
C PHE A 47 -4.03 0.94 19.97
N ASN A 48 -3.67 -0.28 19.62
CA ASN A 48 -2.28 -0.74 19.55
C ASN A 48 -1.62 -0.24 18.25
N LEU A 49 -1.17 1.02 18.30
CA LEU A 49 -0.54 1.69 17.17
C LEU A 49 0.70 0.95 16.67
N THR A 50 1.55 0.45 17.57
CA THR A 50 2.77 -0.28 17.21
C THR A 50 2.47 -1.54 16.40
N LYS A 51 1.50 -2.37 16.85
CA LYS A 51 1.06 -3.58 16.13
C LYS A 51 0.48 -3.24 14.76
N TYR A 52 -0.32 -2.18 14.67
CA TYR A 52 -0.87 -1.72 13.39
C TYR A 52 0.23 -1.24 12.43
N LEU A 53 1.19 -0.45 12.93
CA LEU A 53 2.30 0.06 12.11
C LEU A 53 3.19 -1.06 11.57
N ILE A 54 3.43 -2.14 12.32
CA ILE A 54 4.15 -3.31 11.81
C ILE A 54 3.45 -3.88 10.57
N PHE A 55 2.12 -4.05 10.63
CA PHE A 55 1.33 -4.49 9.48
C PHE A 55 1.37 -3.49 8.33
N PHE A 56 1.11 -2.21 8.61
CA PHE A 56 1.03 -1.14 7.62
C PHE A 56 2.35 -1.00 6.85
N LYS A 57 3.47 -0.90 7.57
CA LYS A 57 4.81 -0.77 6.98
C LYS A 57 5.16 -1.99 6.14
N SER A 58 4.96 -3.19 6.69
CA SER A 58 5.25 -4.43 5.97
C SER A 58 4.44 -4.54 4.68
N PHE A 59 3.17 -4.10 4.70
CA PHE A 59 2.33 -4.07 3.51
C PHE A 59 2.88 -3.10 2.45
N PHE A 60 3.13 -1.83 2.79
CA PHE A 60 3.57 -0.83 1.81
C PHE A 60 4.98 -1.10 1.25
N ILE A 61 5.89 -1.63 2.07
CA ILE A 61 7.22 -2.06 1.60
C ILE A 61 7.08 -3.19 0.56
N LYS A 62 6.24 -4.21 0.83
CA LYS A 62 5.99 -5.27 -0.16
C LYS A 62 5.25 -4.75 -1.39
N LEU A 63 4.31 -3.83 -1.20
CA LEU A 63 3.56 -3.18 -2.27
C LEU A 63 4.48 -2.39 -3.21
N SER A 64 5.58 -1.82 -2.72
CA SER A 64 6.55 -1.11 -3.57
C SER A 64 7.13 -1.96 -4.70
N LEU A 65 7.23 -3.28 -4.51
CA LEU A 65 7.70 -4.21 -5.55
C LEU A 65 6.58 -4.65 -6.50
N PHE A 66 5.33 -4.52 -6.08
CA PHE A 66 4.17 -5.06 -6.80
C PHE A 66 3.97 -4.43 -8.19
N PRO A 67 4.05 -3.10 -8.39
CA PRO A 67 3.96 -2.48 -9.72
C PRO A 67 4.93 -3.11 -10.74
N LEU A 68 6.20 -3.25 -10.35
CA LEU A 68 7.25 -3.81 -11.20
C LEU A 68 7.03 -5.31 -11.48
N LEU A 69 6.81 -6.11 -10.43
CA LEU A 69 6.66 -7.56 -10.57
C LEU A 69 5.40 -7.94 -11.36
N SER A 70 4.29 -7.22 -11.13
CA SER A 70 3.06 -7.44 -11.89
C SER A 70 3.16 -6.98 -13.34
N TRP A 71 3.92 -5.92 -13.63
CA TRP A 71 4.19 -5.50 -15.01
C TRP A 71 5.00 -6.57 -15.76
N LEU A 72 6.09 -7.05 -15.13
CA LEU A 72 6.93 -8.10 -15.69
C LEU A 72 6.10 -9.38 -15.94
N LEU A 73 5.31 -9.81 -14.96
CA LEU A 73 4.43 -10.97 -15.12
C LEU A 73 3.48 -10.83 -16.30
N LEU A 74 2.80 -9.68 -16.45
CA LEU A 74 1.85 -9.48 -17.55
C LEU A 74 2.54 -9.34 -18.91
N SER A 75 3.79 -8.85 -18.98
CA SER A 75 4.55 -8.80 -20.23
C SER A 75 4.87 -10.19 -20.79
N LEU A 76 4.88 -11.23 -19.93
CA LEU A 76 5.04 -12.62 -20.34
C LEU A 76 3.73 -13.27 -20.82
N LEU A 77 2.59 -12.64 -20.55
CA LEU A 77 1.25 -13.21 -20.76
C LEU A 77 0.43 -12.47 -21.82
N ILE A 78 0.80 -11.23 -22.16
CA ILE A 78 0.00 -10.34 -23.01
C ILE A 78 0.88 -9.73 -24.09
N ASP A 79 0.59 -10.05 -25.35
CA ASP A 79 1.43 -9.67 -26.50
C ASP A 79 1.26 -8.22 -26.98
N THR A 80 0.37 -7.44 -26.35
CA THR A 80 0.07 -6.06 -26.77
C THR A 80 0.07 -5.11 -25.60
N ASN A 81 0.82 -4.01 -25.73
CA ASN A 81 0.96 -2.98 -24.70
C ASN A 81 -0.40 -2.42 -24.21
N GLN A 82 -1.35 -2.15 -25.12
CA GLN A 82 -2.66 -1.59 -24.76
C GLN A 82 -3.45 -2.50 -23.82
N ARG A 83 -3.59 -3.80 -24.14
CA ARG A 83 -4.26 -4.77 -23.25
C ARG A 83 -3.50 -4.89 -21.93
N GLN A 84 -2.16 -4.96 -21.99
CA GLN A 84 -1.34 -5.09 -20.79
C GLN A 84 -1.55 -3.93 -19.82
N ILE A 85 -1.58 -2.68 -20.31
CA ILE A 85 -1.83 -1.49 -19.48
C ILE A 85 -3.18 -1.57 -18.77
N VAL A 86 -4.23 -1.97 -19.49
CA VAL A 86 -5.58 -2.09 -18.92
C VAL A 86 -5.60 -3.15 -17.81
N PHE A 87 -5.10 -4.36 -18.09
CA PHE A 87 -5.05 -5.44 -17.10
C PHE A 87 -4.17 -5.09 -15.90
N TRP A 88 -3.01 -4.46 -16.16
CA TRP A 88 -2.09 -4.04 -15.11
C TRP A 88 -2.72 -3.01 -14.17
N SER A 89 -3.48 -2.06 -14.73
CA SER A 89 -4.18 -1.02 -13.97
C SER A 89 -5.21 -1.62 -13.00
N PHE A 90 -6.02 -2.57 -13.46
CA PHE A 90 -6.96 -3.29 -12.58
C PHE A 90 -6.23 -4.15 -11.56
N LEU A 91 -5.13 -4.79 -11.95
CA LEU A 91 -4.35 -5.63 -11.05
C LEU A 91 -3.75 -4.84 -9.87
N GLN A 92 -3.42 -3.56 -10.06
CA GLN A 92 -2.93 -2.69 -8.98
C GLN A 92 -3.94 -2.46 -7.84
N LEU A 93 -5.23 -2.72 -8.07
CA LEU A 93 -6.27 -2.59 -7.02
C LEU A 93 -6.27 -3.78 -6.05
N THR A 94 -5.78 -4.94 -6.49
CA THR A 94 -5.91 -6.19 -5.73
C THR A 94 -5.20 -6.18 -4.37
N PRO A 95 -4.00 -5.60 -4.20
CA PRO A 95 -3.36 -5.52 -2.89
C PRO A 95 -4.15 -4.68 -1.89
N PHE A 96 -4.86 -3.65 -2.35
CA PHE A 96 -5.67 -2.78 -1.48
C PHE A 96 -6.91 -3.48 -0.96
N VAL A 97 -7.51 -4.41 -1.73
CA VAL A 97 -8.59 -5.27 -1.24
C VAL A 97 -8.10 -6.12 -0.06
N PHE A 98 -6.91 -6.72 -0.19
CA PHE A 98 -6.29 -7.47 0.92
C PHE A 98 -6.00 -6.57 2.12
N PHE A 99 -5.42 -5.38 1.88
CA PHE A 99 -5.13 -4.40 2.92
C PHE A 99 -6.38 -4.03 3.71
N LEU A 100 -7.47 -3.65 3.03
CA LEU A 100 -8.72 -3.27 3.66
C LEU A 100 -9.33 -4.42 4.45
N LYS A 101 -9.40 -5.63 3.86
CA LYS A 101 -9.93 -6.81 4.55
C LYS A 101 -9.17 -7.09 5.84
N LYS A 102 -7.83 -7.04 5.80
CA LYS A 102 -7.00 -7.29 6.99
C LYS A 102 -7.06 -6.13 7.99
N SER A 103 -7.06 -4.88 7.52
CA SER A 103 -7.12 -3.69 8.37
C SER A 103 -8.44 -3.60 9.12
N ILE A 104 -9.57 -3.93 8.50
CA ILE A 104 -10.91 -3.87 9.13
C ILE A 104 -11.19 -5.14 9.95
N GLY A 105 -10.78 -6.32 9.45
CA GLY A 105 -11.08 -7.60 10.08
C GLY A 105 -10.19 -7.98 11.27
N THR A 106 -9.15 -7.20 11.57
CA THR A 106 -8.25 -7.45 12.71
C THR A 106 -8.62 -6.55 13.88
N ASN A 107 -8.71 -7.11 15.09
CA ASN A 107 -8.80 -6.30 16.30
C ASN A 107 -7.41 -5.71 16.62
N TRP A 108 -7.28 -4.39 16.44
CA TRP A 108 -6.05 -3.66 16.71
C TRP A 108 -6.01 -3.03 18.11
N ASN A 109 -6.97 -3.34 18.99
CA ASN A 109 -6.94 -2.83 20.35
C ASN A 109 -5.89 -3.56 21.19
N ILE A 110 -5.44 -2.92 22.26
CA ILE A 110 -4.59 -3.55 23.29
C ILE A 110 -5.40 -4.70 23.91
N GLU A 111 -4.84 -5.92 23.88
CA GLU A 111 -5.43 -7.10 24.53
C GLU A 111 -5.36 -6.88 26.06
N GLN A 112 -6.48 -7.11 26.75
CA GLN A 112 -6.58 -6.99 28.22
C GLN A 112 -6.04 -8.23 28.92
#